data_AF-A0A0R2A1N6-F1
#
_entry.id   AF-A0A0R2A1N6-F1
#
_cell.length_a   1.000
_cell.length_b   1.000
_cell.length_c   1.000
_cell.angle_alpha   90.00
_cell.angle_beta   90.00
_cell.angle_gamma   90.00
#
_symmetry.space_group_name_H-M   'P 1'
#
loop_
_entity.id
_entity.type
_entity.pdbx_description
1 polymer ?
#
loop_
_entity_poly.entity_id
_entity_poly.type
_entity_poly.pdbx_seq_one_letter_code
_entity_poly.pdbx_strand_id
1 'polypeptide(L)' 'MESKLGATIRQRRHALGLTVGELAAELDKRYYQAPSKSSISRYEVGTKQVGLPALMILSDFLAINLDEVRKYDISKLKK' A
#
# COMPACT_ATOMS: atom_id res chain seq x y z
N MET A 1 -15.58 0.74 -6.22
CA MET A 1 -14.86 2.02 -6.39
C MET A 1 -13.46 1.82 -5.86
N GLU A 2 -12.42 2.00 -6.67
CA GLU A 2 -11.03 1.99 -6.19
C GLU A 2 -10.85 3.10 -5.14
N SER A 3 -10.17 2.79 -4.04
CA SER A 3 -9.85 3.80 -3.03
C SER A 3 -8.75 4.71 -3.55
N LYS A 4 -8.77 6.01 -3.18
CA LYS A 4 -7.72 6.97 -3.57
C LYS A 4 -6.32 6.45 -3.21
N LEU A 5 -6.19 5.77 -2.06
CA LEU A 5 -4.95 5.11 -1.64
C LEU A 5 -4.54 3.98 -2.57
N GLY A 6 -5.47 3.09 -2.95
CA GLY A 6 -5.19 1.97 -3.86
C GLY A 6 -4.64 2.44 -5.20
N ALA A 7 -5.25 3.50 -5.76
CA ALA A 7 -4.77 4.16 -6.97
C ALA A 7 -3.37 4.76 -6.78
N THR A 8 -3.10 5.43 -5.65
CA THR A 8 -1.76 5.96 -5.34
C THR A 8 -0.71 4.86 -5.21
N ILE A 9 -1.00 3.75 -4.51
CA ILE A 9 -0.08 2.60 -4.39
C ILE A 9 0.26 2.07 -5.78
N ARG A 10 -0.75 1.85 -6.62
CA ARG A 10 -0.59 1.36 -7.99
C ARG A 10 0.26 2.32 -8.82
N GLN A 11 -0.03 3.62 -8.77
CA GLN A 11 0.71 4.65 -9.51
C GLN A 11 2.18 4.69 -9.09
N ARG A 12 2.47 4.71 -7.79
CA ARG A 12 3.85 4.75 -7.28
C ARG A 12 4.61 3.47 -7.60
N ARG A 13 3.97 2.31 -7.49
CA ARG A 13 4.56 1.03 -7.92
C ARG A 13 4.94 1.05 -9.40
N HIS A 14 4.05 1.52 -10.27
CA HIS A 14 4.34 1.63 -11.70
C HIS A 14 5.44 2.66 -12.01
N ALA A 15 5.52 3.75 -11.26
CA ALA A 15 6.61 4.73 -11.39
C ALA A 15 8.00 4.14 -11.06
N LEU A 16 8.04 3.09 -10.22
CA LEU A 16 9.24 2.31 -9.94
C LEU A 16 9.49 1.16 -10.93
N GLY A 17 8.61 0.97 -11.92
CA GLY A 17 8.73 -0.11 -12.90
C GLY A 17 8.44 -1.52 -12.34
N LEU A 18 7.86 -1.63 -11.15
CA LEU A 18 7.66 -2.90 -10.47
C LEU A 18 6.31 -3.53 -10.80
N THR A 19 6.26 -4.85 -10.96
CA THR A 19 5.04 -5.64 -10.85
C THR A 19 4.59 -5.75 -9.37
N VAL A 20 3.35 -6.18 -9.14
CA VAL A 20 2.86 -6.43 -7.77
C VAL A 20 3.70 -7.51 -7.05
N GLY A 21 4.21 -8.49 -7.80
CA GLY A 21 5.06 -9.54 -7.26
C GLY A 21 6.44 -9.02 -6.84
N GLU A 22 7.05 -8.19 -7.68
CA GLU A 22 8.35 -7.58 -7.36
C GLU A 22 8.23 -6.59 -6.20
N LEU A 23 7.16 -5.79 -6.13
CA LEU A 23 6.93 -4.94 -4.97
C LEU A 23 6.84 -5.79 -3.68
N ALA A 24 6.09 -6.89 -3.70
CA ALA A 24 6.01 -7.77 -2.52
C ALA A 24 7.40 -8.31 -2.11
N ALA A 25 8.22 -8.71 -3.08
CA ALA A 25 9.57 -9.20 -2.83
C ALA A 25 10.49 -8.09 -2.28
N GLU A 26 10.43 -6.88 -2.81
CA GLU A 26 11.21 -5.74 -2.30
C GLU A 26 10.80 -5.33 -0.88
N LEU A 27 9.50 -5.37 -0.57
CA LEU A 27 9.03 -5.11 0.79
C LEU A 27 9.49 -6.20 1.76
N ASP A 28 9.43 -7.47 1.36
CA ASP A 28 9.83 -8.61 2.20
C ASP A 28 11.34 -8.59 2.53
N LYS A 29 12.18 -8.10 1.60
CA LYS A 29 13.62 -7.90 1.85
C LYS A 29 13.91 -6.82 2.91
N ARG A 30 13.06 -5.80 3.01
CA ARG A 30 13.35 -4.57 3.77
C ARG A 30 12.59 -4.46 5.09
N TYR A 31 11.41 -5.08 5.19
CA TYR A 31 10.53 -4.94 6.34
C TYR A 31 10.12 -6.31 6.89
N TYR A 32 10.13 -6.44 8.22
CA TYR A 32 9.53 -7.57 8.90
C TYR A 32 7.99 -7.52 8.74
N GLN A 33 7.37 -8.65 8.39
CA GLN A 33 5.91 -8.76 8.17
C GLN A 33 5.37 -7.87 7.04
N ALA A 34 6.08 -7.81 5.91
CA ALA A 34 5.62 -7.12 4.71
C ALA A 34 4.27 -7.64 4.18
N PRO A 35 3.44 -6.78 3.57
CA PRO A 35 2.18 -7.22 2.97
C PRO A 35 2.43 -8.16 1.79
N SER A 36 1.73 -9.30 1.79
CA SER A 36 1.83 -10.27 0.70
C SER A 36 1.38 -9.70 -0.65
N LYS A 37 1.85 -10.29 -1.76
CA LYS A 37 1.40 -9.99 -3.14
C LYS A 37 -0.13 -9.93 -3.27
N SER A 38 -0.84 -10.88 -2.66
CA SER A 38 -2.31 -10.93 -2.70
C SER A 38 -2.97 -9.83 -1.88
N SER A 39 -2.32 -9.34 -0.82
CA SER A 39 -2.80 -8.19 -0.07
C SER A 39 -2.58 -6.90 -0.87
N ILE A 40 -1.38 -6.70 -1.42
CA ILE A 40 -1.06 -5.53 -2.27
C ILE A 40 -2.02 -5.43 -3.45
N SER A 41 -2.25 -6.54 -4.17
CA SER A 41 -3.20 -6.56 -5.29
C SER A 41 -4.61 -6.11 -4.87
N ARG A 42 -5.09 -6.59 -3.72
CA ARG A 42 -6.41 -6.19 -3.19
C ARG A 42 -6.45 -4.75 -2.68
N TYR A 43 -5.32 -4.22 -2.20
CA TYR A 43 -5.20 -2.81 -1.82
C TYR A 43 -5.32 -1.90 -3.04
N GLU A 44 -4.61 -2.21 -4.13
CA GLU A 44 -4.65 -1.43 -5.37
C GLU A 44 -6.06 -1.35 -5.95
N VAL A 45 -6.78 -2.48 -5.99
CA VAL A 45 -8.16 -2.54 -6.50
C VAL A 45 -9.18 -2.01 -5.47
N GLY A 46 -8.78 -1.79 -4.22
CA GLY A 46 -9.64 -1.31 -3.14
C GLY A 46 -10.63 -2.35 -2.60
N THR A 47 -10.39 -3.64 -2.82
CA THR A 47 -11.22 -4.75 -2.29
C THR A 47 -10.82 -5.17 -0.88
N LYS A 48 -9.67 -4.69 -0.39
CA LYS A 48 -9.24 -4.86 1.00
C LYS A 48 -8.76 -3.52 1.54
N GLN A 49 -9.15 -3.19 2.78
CA GLN A 49 -8.63 -2.01 3.46
C GLN A 49 -7.18 -2.24 3.88
N VAL A 50 -6.34 -1.21 3.68
CA VAL A 50 -4.95 -1.20 4.17
C VAL A 50 -4.98 -0.95 5.68
N GLY A 51 -4.47 -1.91 6.45
CA GLY A 51 -4.26 -1.76 7.90
C GLY A 51 -3.02 -0.90 8.19
N LEU A 52 -2.93 -0.34 9.39
CA LEU A 52 -1.89 0.63 9.75
C LEU A 52 -0.45 0.10 9.56
N PRO A 53 -0.10 -1.16 9.93
CA PRO A 53 1.25 -1.67 9.71
C PRO A 53 1.64 -1.71 8.22
N ALA A 54 0.75 -2.23 7.37
CA ALA A 54 0.97 -2.26 5.93
C ALA A 54 1.00 -0.84 5.33
N LEU A 55 0.19 0.07 5.86
CA LEU A 55 0.17 1.46 5.41
C LEU A 55 1.50 2.15 5.69
N MET A 56 2.10 1.96 6.86
CA MET A 56 3.41 2.51 7.19
C MET A 56 4.49 1.99 6.26
N ILE A 57 4.54 0.67 6.03
CA ILE A 57 5.51 0.04 5.13
C ILE A 57 5.37 0.58 3.71
N LEU A 58 4.15 0.61 3.18
CA LEU A 58 3.89 1.10 1.83
C LEU A 58 4.19 2.59 1.71
N SER A 59 3.93 3.37 2.74
CA SER A 59 4.18 4.82 2.71
C SER A 59 5.66 5.15 2.72
N ASP A 60 6.44 4.43 3.53
CA ASP A 60 7.90 4.56 3.57
C ASP A 60 8.53 4.14 2.24
N PHE A 61 8.16 2.98 1.71
CA PHE A 61 8.78 2.46 0.48
C PHE A 61 8.37 3.23 -0.78
N LEU A 62 7.08 3.57 -0.91
CA LEU A 62 6.54 4.21 -2.12
C LEU A 62 6.52 5.75 -2.04
N ALA A 63 7.10 6.32 -0.98
CA ALA A 63 7.09 7.75 -0.68
C ALA A 63 5.67 8.34 -0.76
N ILE A 64 4.69 7.66 -0.14
CA ILE A 64 3.30 8.13 -0.10
C ILE A 64 3.14 9.11 1.05
N ASN A 65 2.82 10.36 0.73
CA ASN A 65 2.43 11.33 1.73
C ASN A 65 0.98 11.06 2.17
N LEU A 66 0.80 10.61 3.41
CA LEU A 66 -0.52 10.28 3.96
C LEU A 66 -1.47 11.49 4.01
N ASP A 67 -0.95 12.72 4.10
CA ASP A 67 -1.76 13.94 4.01
C ASP A 67 -2.36 14.13 2.61
N GLU A 68 -1.74 13.64 1.54
CA GLU A 68 -2.30 13.70 0.18
C GLU A 68 -3.44 12.69 0.00
N VAL A 69 -3.43 11.64 0.82
CA VAL A 69 -4.43 10.56 0.83
C VAL A 69 -5.54 10.81 1.88
N ARG A 70 -5.58 12.02 2.46
CA ARG A 70 -6.43 12.59 3.55
C ARG A 70 -7.91 12.19 3.71
N LYS A 71 -8.49 11.38 2.83
CA LYS A 71 -9.77 10.69 3.10
C LYS A 71 -9.58 9.31 3.77
N TYR A 72 -8.38 8.99 4.22
CA TYR A 72 -8.18 7.83 5.09
C TYR A 72 -8.59 8.20 6.51
N ASP A 73 -9.83 7.87 6.85
CA ASP A 73 -10.36 8.00 8.20
C ASP A 73 -9.56 7.10 9.15
N ILE A 74 -8.65 7.72 9.91
CA ILE A 74 -7.73 7.06 10.84
C ILE A 74 -8.53 6.29 11.91
N SER A 75 -9.78 6.70 12.19
CA SER A 75 -10.68 5.97 13.11
C SER A 75 -11.04 4.57 12.62
N LYS A 76 -10.85 4.27 11.32
CA LYS A 76 -11.10 2.97 10.71
C LYS A 76 -9.88 2.05 10.68
N LEU A 77 -8.72 2.50 11.17
CA LEU A 77 -7.54 1.67 11.33
C LEU A 77 -7.69 0.89 12.64
N LYS A 78 -8.32 -0.29 12.58
CA LYS A 78 -8.36 -1.19 13.74
C LYS A 78 -6.94 -1.67 14.07
N LYS A 79 -6.63 -1.62 15.37
CA LYS A 79 -5.41 -2.18 15.99
C LYS A 79 -5.25 -3.66 15.62
#